data_AF-A0A561E6T2-F1
#
_entry.id   AF-A0A561E6T2-F1
#
_cell.length_a   1.000
_cell.length_b   1.000
_cell.length_c   1.000
_cell.angle_alpha   90.00
_cell.angle_beta   90.00
_cell.angle_gamma   90.00
#
_symmetry.space_group_name_H-M   'P 1'
#
loop_
_entity.id
_entity.type
_entity.pdbx_description
1 polymer ?
#
loop_
_entity_poly.entity_id
_entity_poly.type
_entity_poly.pdbx_seq_one_letter_code
_entity_poly.pdbx_strand_id
1 'polypeptide(L)'
;MPVAALLAGPVCRRLRAVAADVIDDPAALQRLLDRADAVVGDCEDADPIATLALDVAWSVLVVHVEDLQEGRLWRDEPDAECDEARYTVLVAALQRLVADPPDGGSDAQEKLRDLTELVRWVTWAPQNLLPAH
;
A
#
# COMPACT_ATOMS: atom_id res chain seq x y z
N MET A 1 22.15 1.02 9.11
CA MET A 1 21.53 2.36 9.18
C MET A 1 20.34 2.27 10.11
N PRO A 2 20.17 3.16 11.10
CA PRO A 2 18.94 3.16 11.91
C PRO A 2 17.76 3.53 11.02
N VAL A 3 16.65 2.79 11.13
CA VAL A 3 15.43 3.01 10.33
C VAL A 3 14.96 4.46 10.44
N ALA A 4 15.02 5.04 11.65
CA ALA A 4 14.73 6.47 11.90
C ALA A 4 15.48 7.45 10.96
N ALA A 5 16.72 7.15 10.57
CA ALA A 5 17.46 8.00 9.63
C ALA A 5 16.97 7.87 8.17
N LEU A 6 16.48 6.70 7.77
CA LEU A 6 15.78 6.51 6.49
C LEU A 6 14.43 7.24 6.50
N LEU A 7 13.70 7.19 7.61
CA LEU A 7 12.40 7.85 7.78
C LEU A 7 12.51 9.38 7.81
N ALA A 8 13.61 9.91 8.36
CA ALA A 8 13.93 11.34 8.31
C ALA A 8 14.47 11.81 6.94
N GLY A 9 14.73 10.86 6.04
CA GLY A 9 15.27 11.10 4.71
C GLY A 9 14.35 11.95 3.82
N PRO A 10 14.90 12.63 2.80
CA PRO A 10 14.14 13.48 1.89
C PRO A 10 13.14 12.70 1.00
N VAL A 11 13.32 11.39 0.86
CA VAL A 11 12.37 10.52 0.15
C VAL A 11 11.14 10.25 1.02
N CYS A 12 11.32 9.77 2.26
CA CYS A 12 10.22 9.55 3.20
C CYS A 12 9.43 10.84 3.49
N ARG A 13 10.10 12.00 3.61
CA ARG A 13 9.39 13.28 3.75
C ARG A 13 8.49 13.63 2.56
N ARG A 14 8.93 13.34 1.33
CA ARG A 14 8.10 13.54 0.13
C ARG A 14 6.93 12.57 0.10
N LEU A 15 7.15 11.30 0.44
CA LEU A 15 6.09 10.30 0.50
C LEU A 15 5.05 10.65 1.56
N ARG A 16 5.48 11.10 2.75
CA ARG A 16 4.58 11.65 3.78
C ARG A 16 3.75 12.80 3.27
N ALA A 17 4.37 13.76 2.57
CA ALA A 17 3.64 14.91 2.03
C ALA A 17 2.59 14.50 0.97
N VAL A 18 2.85 13.44 0.21
CA VAL A 18 1.91 12.88 -0.78
C VAL A 18 0.76 12.15 -0.07
N ALA A 19 1.05 11.38 0.97
CA ALA A 19 0.08 10.60 1.73
C ALA A 19 -0.69 11.40 2.81
N ALA A 20 -0.27 12.63 3.13
CA ALA A 20 -0.71 13.36 4.33
C ALA A 20 -2.23 13.53 4.42
N ASP A 21 -2.88 13.80 3.29
CA ASP A 21 -4.33 14.06 3.23
C ASP A 21 -5.17 12.78 3.20
N VAL A 22 -4.53 11.61 3.19
CA VAL A 22 -5.20 10.31 3.04
C VAL A 22 -4.92 9.38 4.21
N ILE A 23 -3.69 9.34 4.71
CA ILE A 23 -3.23 8.31 5.65
C ILE A 23 -3.98 8.31 6.99
N ASP A 24 -4.42 9.49 7.47
CA ASP A 24 -5.15 9.65 8.73
C ASP A 24 -6.67 9.88 8.51
N ASP A 25 -7.16 9.94 7.26
CA ASP A 25 -8.58 10.11 6.94
C ASP A 25 -9.15 8.78 6.41
N PRO A 26 -9.94 8.04 7.22
CA PRO A 26 -10.48 6.74 6.82
C PRO A 26 -11.37 6.82 5.58
N ALA A 27 -12.10 7.93 5.36
CA ALA A 27 -12.94 8.09 4.18
C ALA A 27 -12.11 8.40 2.93
N ALA A 28 -11.03 9.17 3.06
CA ALA A 28 -10.08 9.37 1.97
C ALA A 28 -9.34 8.07 1.62
N LEU A 29 -8.91 7.31 2.63
CA LEU A 29 -8.25 6.03 2.44
C LEU A 29 -9.17 5.02 1.77
N GLN A 30 -10.42 4.87 2.22
CA GLN A 30 -11.39 3.98 1.57
C GLN A 30 -11.62 4.36 0.10
N ARG A 31 -11.77 5.65 -0.23
CA ARG A 31 -11.92 6.09 -1.63
C ARG A 31 -10.69 5.82 -2.48
N LEU A 32 -9.49 5.96 -1.90
CA LEU A 32 -8.25 5.62 -2.59
C LEU A 32 -8.20 4.12 -2.88
N LEU A 33 -8.61 3.32 -1.89
CA LEU A 33 -8.74 1.89 -2.04
C LEU A 33 -9.69 1.59 -3.21
N ASP A 34 -10.96 1.94 -3.14
CA ASP A 34 -11.96 1.63 -4.18
C ASP A 34 -11.50 2.02 -5.60
N ARG A 35 -10.77 3.13 -5.74
CA ARG A 35 -10.19 3.56 -7.02
C ARG A 35 -9.03 2.69 -7.49
N ALA A 36 -8.13 2.29 -6.60
CA ALA A 36 -7.03 1.40 -6.96
C ALA A 36 -7.54 0.00 -7.31
N ASP A 37 -8.58 -0.50 -6.63
CA ASP A 37 -9.25 -1.76 -6.97
C ASP A 37 -9.81 -1.72 -8.40
N ALA A 38 -10.50 -0.63 -8.78
CA ALA A 38 -10.98 -0.44 -10.15
C ALA A 38 -9.84 -0.46 -11.19
N VAL A 39 -8.71 0.19 -10.90
CA VAL A 39 -7.53 0.20 -11.79
C VAL A 39 -6.93 -1.21 -11.96
N VAL A 40 -6.88 -1.99 -10.88
CA VAL A 40 -6.41 -3.38 -10.93
C VAL A 40 -7.39 -4.25 -11.71
N GLY A 41 -8.70 -4.08 -11.49
CA GLY A 41 -9.76 -4.81 -12.17
C GLY A 41 -9.83 -4.56 -13.68
N ASP A 42 -9.44 -3.36 -14.14
CA ASP A 42 -9.39 -2.99 -15.56
C ASP A 42 -8.15 -3.57 -16.30
N CYS A 43 -7.22 -4.23 -15.60
CA CYS A 43 -6.06 -4.85 -16.23
C CYS A 43 -6.42 -6.24 -16.81
N GLU A 44 -6.75 -6.29 -18.11
CA GLU A 44 -7.27 -7.49 -18.81
C GLU A 44 -6.35 -8.74 -18.80
N ASP A 45 -5.08 -8.63 -18.36
CA ASP A 45 -4.11 -9.75 -18.29
C ASP A 45 -3.34 -9.79 -16.95
N ALA A 46 -3.99 -9.39 -15.84
CA ALA A 46 -3.37 -9.46 -14.52
C ALA A 46 -3.07 -10.93 -14.12
N ASP A 47 -1.85 -11.19 -13.64
CA ASP A 47 -1.46 -12.50 -13.10
C ASP A 47 -2.39 -12.85 -11.91
N PRO A 48 -3.14 -13.97 -11.97
CA PRO A 48 -4.05 -14.38 -10.90
C PRO A 48 -3.38 -14.46 -9.51
N ILE A 49 -2.10 -14.78 -9.46
CA ILE A 49 -1.33 -14.84 -8.21
C ILE A 49 -1.04 -13.43 -7.70
N ALA A 50 -0.74 -12.48 -8.59
CA ALA A 50 -0.58 -11.08 -8.23
C ALA A 50 -1.90 -10.46 -7.76
N THR A 51 -3.02 -10.80 -8.41
CA THR A 51 -4.36 -10.36 -8.00
C THR A 51 -4.73 -10.89 -6.61
N LEU A 52 -4.56 -12.19 -6.35
CA LEU A 52 -4.82 -12.76 -5.02
C LEU A 52 -3.92 -12.15 -3.94
N ALA A 53 -2.66 -11.87 -4.28
CA ALA A 53 -1.74 -11.21 -3.37
C ALA A 53 -2.21 -9.81 -3.02
N LEU A 54 -2.74 -9.06 -4.00
CA LEU A 54 -3.35 -7.75 -3.81
C LEU A 54 -4.62 -7.84 -2.97
N ASP A 55 -5.47 -8.85 -3.14
CA ASP A 55 -6.70 -9.04 -2.33
C ASP A 55 -6.40 -9.25 -0.84
N VAL A 56 -5.39 -10.07 -0.53
CA VAL A 56 -4.94 -10.31 0.86
C VAL A 56 -4.36 -9.04 1.46
N ALA A 57 -3.50 -8.37 0.69
CA ALA A 57 -2.93 -7.08 0.98
C ALA A 57 -3.99 -6.01 1.28
N TRP A 58 -5.05 -6.00 0.47
CA TRP A 58 -6.19 -5.11 0.58
C TRP A 58 -6.98 -5.33 1.86
N SER A 59 -7.18 -6.59 2.22
CA SER A 59 -7.87 -6.96 3.46
C SER A 59 -7.19 -6.35 4.68
N VAL A 60 -5.85 -6.30 4.70
CA VAL A 60 -5.10 -5.66 5.79
C VAL A 60 -5.27 -4.14 5.80
N LEU A 61 -5.33 -3.50 4.62
CA LEU A 61 -5.60 -2.07 4.50
C LEU A 61 -7.02 -1.70 4.94
N VAL A 62 -8.00 -2.55 4.63
CA VAL A 62 -9.39 -2.38 5.10
C VAL A 62 -9.46 -2.48 6.62
N VAL A 63 -8.79 -3.45 7.24
CA VAL A 63 -8.70 -3.55 8.70
C VAL A 63 -8.10 -2.28 9.31
N HIS A 64 -7.10 -1.68 8.67
CA HIS A 64 -6.56 -0.41 9.15
C HIS A 64 -7.53 0.76 9.02
N VAL A 65 -8.33 0.80 7.95
CA VAL A 65 -9.42 1.77 7.82
C VAL A 65 -10.41 1.60 8.99
N GLU A 66 -10.79 0.36 9.32
CA GLU A 66 -11.67 0.06 10.46
C GLU A 66 -11.06 0.52 11.79
N ASP A 67 -9.78 0.27 12.01
CA ASP A 67 -9.08 0.73 13.22
C ASP A 67 -9.05 2.26 13.33
N LEU A 68 -8.81 2.97 12.23
CA LEU A 68 -8.89 4.44 12.20
C LEU A 68 -10.31 4.94 12.51
N GLN A 69 -11.35 4.28 11.97
CA GLN A 69 -12.75 4.62 12.25
C GLN A 69 -13.12 4.38 13.72
N GLU A 70 -12.57 3.34 14.33
CA GLU A 70 -12.75 3.02 15.74
C GLU A 70 -11.86 3.86 16.68
N GLY A 71 -11.01 4.73 16.13
CA GLY A 71 -10.07 5.56 16.89
C GLY A 71 -8.93 4.78 17.53
N ARG A 72 -8.68 3.54 17.08
CA ARG A 72 -7.54 2.72 17.49
C ARG A 72 -6.30 3.16 16.73
N LEU A 73 -5.34 3.73 17.45
CA LEU A 73 -4.06 4.12 16.88
C LEU A 73 -2.99 3.11 17.30
N TRP A 74 -2.46 2.39 16.32
CA TRP A 74 -1.17 1.69 16.24
C TRP A 74 0.06 2.43 16.84
N ARG A 75 -0.08 3.69 17.27
CA ARG A 75 1.01 4.54 17.77
C ARG A 75 1.60 4.12 19.12
N ASP A 76 0.99 3.16 19.82
CA ASP A 76 1.48 2.64 21.11
C ASP A 76 2.32 1.36 20.97
N GLU A 77 2.57 0.87 19.75
CA GLU A 77 3.39 -0.33 19.51
C GLU A 77 4.89 -0.03 19.39
N PRO A 78 5.77 -0.97 19.81
CA PRO A 78 7.22 -0.78 19.80
C PRO A 78 7.82 -0.51 18.41
N ASP A 79 7.10 -0.86 17.34
CA ASP A 79 7.51 -0.65 15.94
C ASP A 79 6.67 0.42 15.20
N ALA A 80 5.87 1.22 15.93
CA ALA A 80 4.92 2.17 15.36
C ALA A 80 5.52 3.13 14.32
N GLU A 81 6.75 3.63 14.53
CA GLU A 81 7.42 4.51 13.55
C GLU A 81 7.77 3.79 12.24
N CYS A 82 8.18 2.52 12.34
CA CYS A 82 8.49 1.68 11.18
C CYS A 82 7.23 1.35 10.40
N ASP A 83 6.14 1.06 11.10
CA ASP A 83 4.86 0.76 10.48
C ASP A 83 4.26 2.01 9.84
N GLU A 84 4.33 3.17 10.50
CA GLU A 84 3.89 4.46 9.95
C GLU A 84 4.57 4.76 8.61
N ALA A 85 5.87 4.50 8.56
CA ALA A 85 6.63 4.65 7.33
C ALA A 85 6.20 3.68 6.24
N ARG A 86 6.05 2.38 6.57
CA ARG A 86 5.59 1.36 5.61
C ARG A 86 4.24 1.77 5.01
N TYR A 87 3.29 2.12 5.87
CA TYR A 87 1.97 2.58 5.46
C TYR A 87 2.03 3.85 4.60
N THR A 88 2.89 4.81 4.95
CA THR A 88 3.11 6.00 4.13
C THR A 88 3.59 5.65 2.72
N VAL A 89 4.54 4.71 2.60
CA VAL A 89 5.03 4.27 1.29
C VAL A 89 3.88 3.62 0.51
N LEU A 90 3.06 2.78 1.16
CA LEU A 90 1.93 2.11 0.53
C LEU A 90 0.86 3.07 0.02
N VAL A 91 0.41 4.00 0.86
CA VAL A 91 -0.57 5.02 0.48
C VAL A 91 -0.05 5.87 -0.68
N ALA A 92 1.21 6.28 -0.64
CA ALA A 92 1.82 7.03 -1.74
C ALA A 92 1.92 6.22 -3.04
N ALA A 93 2.19 4.91 -2.95
CA ALA A 93 2.21 4.02 -4.10
C ALA A 93 0.81 3.86 -4.71
N LEU A 94 -0.22 3.68 -3.88
CA LEU A 94 -1.62 3.60 -4.33
C LEU A 94 -2.08 4.90 -4.98
N GLN A 95 -1.76 6.06 -4.39
CA GLN A 95 -2.07 7.36 -5.00
C GLN A 95 -1.40 7.53 -6.37
N ARG A 96 -0.18 7.02 -6.53
CA ARG A 96 0.53 7.04 -7.81
C ARG A 96 -0.12 6.10 -8.82
N LEU A 97 -0.49 4.89 -8.43
CA LEU A 97 -1.23 3.96 -9.30
C LEU A 97 -2.53 4.59 -9.81
N VAL A 98 -3.28 5.24 -8.93
CA VAL A 98 -4.56 5.87 -9.28
C VAL A 98 -4.39 7.13 -10.13
N ALA A 99 -3.29 7.87 -9.96
CA ALA A 99 -3.00 9.08 -10.74
C ALA A 99 -2.43 8.79 -12.12
N ASP A 100 -1.67 7.70 -12.26
CA ASP A 100 -1.01 7.24 -13.48
C ASP A 100 -1.34 5.74 -13.69
N PRO A 101 -2.61 5.42 -13.98
CA PRO A 101 -3.01 4.04 -14.21
C PRO A 101 -2.24 3.49 -15.42
N PRO A 102 -1.85 2.21 -15.40
CA PRO A 102 -1.12 1.65 -16.51
C PRO A 102 -2.00 1.56 -17.77
N ASP A 103 -1.46 1.99 -18.91
CA ASP A 103 -2.16 1.99 -20.21
C ASP A 103 -2.25 0.59 -20.87
N GLY A 104 -2.25 -0.48 -20.08
CA GLY A 104 -2.21 -1.88 -20.53
C GLY A 104 -0.82 -2.38 -20.95
N GLY A 105 -0.68 -3.69 -21.12
CA GLY A 105 0.57 -4.33 -21.56
C GLY A 105 1.64 -4.53 -20.46
N SER A 106 2.92 -4.62 -20.86
CA SER A 106 4.02 -4.98 -19.96
C SER A 106 4.26 -4.00 -18.80
N ASP A 107 3.95 -2.71 -19.00
CA ASP A 107 4.07 -1.68 -17.95
C ASP A 107 3.03 -1.88 -16.83
N ALA A 108 1.83 -2.38 -17.19
CA ALA A 108 0.79 -2.72 -16.23
C ALA A 108 1.23 -3.85 -15.30
N GLN A 109 1.80 -4.92 -15.86
CA GLN A 109 2.25 -6.07 -15.10
C GLN A 109 3.41 -5.74 -14.16
N GLU A 110 4.35 -4.89 -14.61
CA GLU A 110 5.46 -4.44 -13.78
C GLU A 110 4.98 -3.56 -12.61
N LYS A 111 4.10 -2.58 -12.89
CA LYS A 111 3.51 -1.72 -11.86
C LYS A 111 2.67 -2.51 -10.84
N LEU A 112 1.90 -3.50 -11.29
CA LEU A 112 1.10 -4.37 -10.41
C LEU A 112 2.01 -5.26 -9.54
N ARG A 113 3.04 -5.88 -10.11
CA ARG A 113 4.02 -6.67 -9.37
C ARG A 113 4.74 -5.84 -8.31
N ASP A 114 5.20 -4.65 -8.67
CA ASP A 114 5.88 -3.74 -7.74
C ASP A 114 4.95 -3.34 -6.58
N LEU A 115 3.66 -3.08 -6.88
CA LEU A 115 2.66 -2.84 -5.86
C LEU A 115 2.44 -4.06 -4.96
N THR A 116 2.30 -5.26 -5.53
CA THR A 116 2.15 -6.52 -4.77
C THR A 116 3.30 -6.72 -3.78
N GLU A 117 4.55 -6.54 -4.22
CA GLU A 117 5.73 -6.67 -3.35
C GLU A 117 5.74 -5.62 -2.24
N LEU A 118 5.33 -4.39 -2.58
CA LEU A 118 5.26 -3.30 -1.62
C LEU A 118 4.18 -3.57 -0.57
N VAL A 119 3.02 -4.10 -0.96
CA VAL A 119 1.99 -4.44 0.02
C VAL A 119 2.37 -5.66 0.86
N ARG A 120 3.01 -6.68 0.28
CA ARG A 120 3.58 -7.80 1.05
C ARG A 120 4.55 -7.31 2.13
N TRP A 121 5.42 -6.37 1.77
CA TRP A 121 6.38 -5.78 2.70
C TRP A 121 5.71 -5.00 3.85
N VAL A 122 4.60 -4.30 3.57
CA VAL A 122 3.89 -3.47 4.56
C VAL A 122 3.01 -4.31 5.48
N THR A 123 2.34 -5.32 4.92
CA THR A 123 1.38 -6.16 5.63
C THR A 123 2.02 -7.33 6.38
N TRP A 124 3.35 -7.50 6.23
CA TRP A 124 4.09 -8.65 6.74
C TRP A 124 3.47 -9.98 6.31
N ALA A 125 2.71 -10.00 5.21
CA ALA A 125 2.15 -11.22 4.66
C ALA A 125 3.30 -12.22 4.49
N PRO A 126 3.28 -13.37 5.19
CA PRO A 126 4.45 -14.25 5.22
C PRO A 126 4.83 -14.67 3.80
N GLN A 127 6.14 -14.66 3.51
CA GLN A 127 6.72 -15.07 2.23
C GLN A 127 6.27 -16.46 1.74
N ASN A 128 5.65 -17.24 2.62
CA ASN A 128 5.16 -18.60 2.38
C ASN A 128 3.70 -18.67 1.90
N LEU A 129 2.94 -17.56 1.90
CA LEU A 129 1.55 -17.54 1.44
C LEU A 129 1.41 -17.36 -0.08
N LEU A 130 2.49 -16.96 -0.76
CA LEU A 130 2.48 -16.75 -2.20
C LEU A 130 3.74 -17.39 -2.80
N PRO A 131 3.63 -18.10 -3.93
CA PRO A 131 4.74 -18.82 -4.50
C PRO A 131 5.88 -17.86 -4.86
N ALA A 132 7.09 -18.22 -4.44
CA ALA A 132 8.31 -17.60 -4.92
C ALA A 132 8.46 -17.95 -6.41
N HIS A 133 8.51 -16.91 -7.26
CA HIS A 133 8.83 -17.06 -8.69
C HIS A 133 10.30 -17.48 -8.88
#